data_AF-A0A6B3CHG5-F1
#
_entry.id   AF-A0A6B3CHG5-F1
#
_cell.length_a   1.000
_cell.length_b   1.000
_cell.length_c   1.000
_cell.angle_alpha   90.00
_cell.angle_beta   90.00
_cell.angle_gamma   90.00
#
_symmetry.space_group_name_H-M   'P 1'
#
loop_
_entity.id
_entity.type
_entity.pdbx_description
1 polymer ?
#
loop_
_entity_poly.entity_id
_entity_poly.type
_entity_poly.pdbx_seq_one_letter_code
_entity_poly.pdbx_strand_id
1 'polypeptide(L)' 'QCKSEDEVIEAGREAGGILTQYVRVGARAIDALPHCRVIARYGTGVDIVDVDAATRHGIQVTNAPNDWCADEVADHAV' A
#
# COMPACT_ATOMS: atom_id res chain seq x y z
N GLN A 1 5.51 1.79 12.93
CA GLN A 1 4.57 1.15 11.99
C GLN A 1 3.18 1.71 12.25
N CYS A 2 2.55 2.31 11.24
CA CYS A 2 1.16 2.80 11.35
C CYS A 2 0.20 1.62 11.49
N LYS A 3 -0.82 1.75 12.36
CA LYS A 3 -1.84 0.73 12.62
C LYS A 3 -3.24 1.17 12.20
N SER A 4 -3.42 2.44 11.84
CA SER A 4 -4.68 3.01 11.38
C SER A 4 -4.45 3.94 10.20
N GLU A 5 -5.53 4.23 9.48
CA GLU A 5 -5.50 5.17 8.36
C GLU A 5 -5.19 6.60 8.82
N ASP A 6 -5.58 6.99 10.05
CA ASP A 6 -5.22 8.30 10.62
C ASP A 6 -3.71 8.43 10.85
N GLU A 7 -3.07 7.37 11.33
CA GLU A 7 -1.62 7.34 11.50
C GLU A 7 -0.88 7.38 10.15
N VAL A 8 -1.47 6.81 9.10
CA VAL A 8 -0.92 6.89 7.73
C VAL A 8 -0.99 8.32 7.22
N ILE A 9 -2.13 8.99 7.41
CA ILE A 9 -2.30 10.39 7.02
C ILE A 9 -1.27 11.25 7.75
N GLU A 10 -1.19 11.14 9.06
CA GLU A 10 -0.32 12.00 9.85
C GLU A 10 1.16 11.79 9.54
N ALA A 11 1.60 10.54 9.38
CA ALA A 11 2.98 10.26 9.01
C ALA A 11 3.29 10.55 7.53
N GLY A 12 2.28 10.55 6.66
CA GLY A 12 2.45 10.56 5.21
C GLY A 12 2.20 11.91 4.52
N ARG A 13 1.68 12.93 5.21
CA ARG A 13 1.31 14.23 4.60
C ARG A 13 2.38 14.81 3.67
N GLU A 14 3.64 14.74 4.08
CA GLU A 14 4.79 15.28 3.32
C GLU A 14 5.56 14.21 2.54
N ALA A 15 5.11 12.95 2.57
CA ALA A 15 5.81 11.85 1.95
C ALA A 15 5.66 11.87 0.42
N GLY A 16 6.79 11.71 -0.28
CA GLY A 16 6.82 11.51 -1.73
C GLY A 16 6.41 10.08 -2.15
N GLY A 17 6.44 9.14 -1.22
CA GLY A 17 6.01 7.76 -1.45
C GLY A 17 5.75 7.00 -0.15
N ILE A 18 4.93 5.96 -0.24
CA ILE A 18 4.52 5.12 0.89
C ILE A 18 4.91 3.66 0.62
N LEU A 19 5.48 3.01 1.64
CA LEU A 19 5.63 1.56 1.68
C LEU A 19 4.65 1.00 2.72
N THR A 20 3.71 0.16 2.31
CA THR A 20 2.71 -0.45 3.20
C THR A 20 2.68 -1.97 3.09
N GLN A 21 2.50 -2.65 4.22
CA GLN A 21 2.40 -4.11 4.29
C GLN A 21 1.02 -4.59 4.76
N TYR A 22 0.48 -3.92 5.79
CA TYR A 22 -0.74 -4.36 6.49
C TYR A 22 -1.79 -3.26 6.68
N VAL A 23 -1.37 -2.00 6.85
CA VAL A 23 -2.30 -0.91 7.11
C VAL A 23 -3.03 -0.54 5.82
N ARG A 24 -4.35 -0.37 5.92
CA ARG A 24 -5.18 0.06 4.81
C ARG A 24 -4.84 1.50 4.43
N VAL A 25 -4.62 1.72 3.13
CA VAL A 25 -4.45 3.02 2.50
C VAL A 25 -5.68 3.24 1.61
N GLY A 26 -6.78 3.69 2.23
CA GLY A 26 -8.04 3.95 1.54
C GLY A 26 -8.05 5.31 0.84
N ALA A 27 -9.14 5.60 0.13
CA ALA A 27 -9.35 6.89 -0.54
C ALA A 27 -9.10 8.09 0.39
N ARG A 28 -9.55 8.01 1.66
CA ARG A 28 -9.37 9.09 2.63
C ARG A 28 -7.91 9.36 2.96
N ALA A 29 -7.09 8.31 3.10
CA ALA A 29 -5.65 8.50 3.21
C ALA A 29 -5.08 9.12 1.94
N ILE A 30 -5.43 8.59 0.77
CA ILE A 30 -4.94 9.04 -0.53
C ILE A 30 -5.23 10.52 -0.78
N ASP A 31 -6.44 10.99 -0.45
CA ASP A 31 -6.84 12.39 -0.55
C ASP A 31 -5.97 13.32 0.30
N ALA A 32 -5.44 12.82 1.43
CA ALA A 32 -4.64 13.57 2.37
C ALA A 32 -3.12 13.48 2.10
N LEU A 33 -2.70 12.88 1.00
CA LEU A 33 -1.30 12.67 0.61
C LEU A 33 -0.93 13.49 -0.64
N PRO A 34 -0.94 14.83 -0.59
CA PRO A 34 -0.82 15.70 -1.77
C PRO A 34 0.53 15.60 -2.49
N HIS A 35 1.56 15.07 -1.83
CA HIS A 35 2.91 14.96 -2.37
C HIS A 35 3.28 13.54 -2.79
N CYS A 36 2.44 12.55 -2.46
CA CYS A 36 2.71 11.16 -2.75
C CYS A 36 2.63 10.92 -4.25
N ARG A 37 3.62 10.20 -4.80
CA ARG A 37 3.65 9.81 -6.22
C ARG A 37 3.63 8.30 -6.41
N VAL A 38 3.93 7.55 -5.35
CA VAL A 38 4.02 6.10 -5.39
C VAL A 38 3.59 5.45 -4.07
N ILE A 39 2.77 4.41 -4.15
CA ILE A 39 2.43 3.52 -3.03
C ILE A 39 2.92 2.12 -3.39
N ALA A 40 3.94 1.66 -2.69
CA ALA A 40 4.46 0.30 -2.82
C ALA A 40 3.81 -0.59 -1.75
N ARG A 41 3.11 -1.63 -2.19
CA ARG A 41 2.60 -2.68 -1.33
C ARG A 41 3.66 -3.78 -1.20
N TYR A 42 4.08 -4.06 0.03
CA TYR A 42 4.94 -5.19 0.35
C TYR A 42 4.10 -6.49 0.48
N GLY A 43 3.96 -7.17 -0.66
CA GLY A 43 3.27 -8.46 -0.85
C GLY A 43 2.47 -8.52 -2.15
N THR A 44 1.88 -9.69 -2.48
CA THR A 44 1.20 -9.92 -3.76
C THR A 44 -0.10 -9.13 -3.95
N GLY A 45 -1.10 -9.29 -3.08
CA GLY A 45 -2.39 -8.60 -3.20
C GLY A 45 -2.30 -7.09 -3.00
N VAL A 46 -3.22 -6.33 -3.60
CA VAL A 46 -3.30 -4.85 -3.47
C VAL A 46 -4.61 -4.38 -2.82
N ASP A 47 -5.37 -5.30 -2.23
CA ASP A 47 -6.69 -5.12 -1.60
C ASP A 47 -6.72 -4.10 -0.44
N ILE A 48 -5.57 -3.87 0.19
CA ILE A 48 -5.41 -2.87 1.26
C ILE A 48 -5.17 -1.44 0.72
N VAL A 49 -4.97 -1.28 -0.59
CA VAL A 49 -4.79 0.03 -1.24
C VAL A 49 -6.00 0.30 -2.13
N ASP A 50 -6.61 1.48 -2.00
CA ASP A 50 -7.63 1.92 -2.96
C ASP A 50 -6.95 2.36 -4.27
N VAL A 51 -6.74 1.38 -5.16
CA VAL A 51 -6.04 1.58 -6.44
C VAL A 51 -6.78 2.56 -7.34
N ASP A 52 -8.11 2.57 -7.30
CA ASP A 52 -8.91 3.50 -8.11
C ASP A 52 -8.72 4.94 -7.63
N ALA A 53 -8.73 5.16 -6.32
CA ALA A 53 -8.41 6.47 -5.74
C ALA A 53 -6.97 6.89 -6.06
N ALA A 54 -6.00 5.99 -5.90
CA ALA A 54 -4.60 6.28 -6.24
C ALA A 54 -4.46 6.69 -7.71
N THR A 55 -5.13 5.97 -8.61
CA THR A 55 -5.14 6.25 -10.05
C THR A 55 -5.73 7.63 -10.37
N ARG A 56 -6.86 8.00 -9.74
CA ARG A 56 -7.45 9.34 -9.90
C ARG A 56 -6.53 10.46 -9.43
N HIS A 57 -5.68 10.19 -8.45
CA HIS A 57 -4.71 11.15 -7.92
C HIS A 57 -3.35 11.11 -8.64
N GLY A 58 -3.20 10.29 -9.69
CA GLY A 58 -1.95 10.15 -10.43
C GLY A 58 -0.83 9.45 -9.63
N ILE A 59 -1.20 8.69 -8.60
CA ILE A 59 -0.29 7.96 -7.73
C ILE A 59 -0.11 6.54 -8.27
N GLN A 60 1.12 6.17 -8.56
CA GLN A 60 1.43 4.81 -9.03
C GLN A 60 1.34 3.82 -7.86
N VAL A 61 0.60 2.72 -8.06
CA VAL A 61 0.59 1.60 -7.10
C VAL A 61 1.47 0.47 -7.64
N THR A 62 2.38 -0.03 -6.81
CA THR A 62 3.19 -1.21 -7.10
C THR A 62 2.99 -2.26 -6.03
N ASN A 63 3.25 -3.52 -6.37
CA ASN A 63 3.23 -4.66 -5.45
C ASN A 63 4.50 -5.49 -5.62
N ALA A 64 4.72 -6.44 -4.71
CA ALA A 64 5.75 -7.46 -4.87
C ALA A 64 5.09 -8.72 -5.48
N PRO A 65 5.27 -9.01 -6.78
CA PRO A 65 4.64 -10.15 -7.44
C PRO A 65 5.16 -11.50 -6.93
N ASN A 66 4.40 -12.56 -7.24
CA ASN A 66 4.43 -13.92 -6.66
C ASN A 66 5.76 -14.71 -6.70
N ASP A 67 6.84 -14.20 -7.27
CA ASP A 67 8.15 -14.88 -7.21
C ASP A 67 8.82 -14.74 -5.83
N TRP A 68 8.14 -14.09 -4.89
CA TRP A 68 8.51 -14.00 -3.48
C TRP A 68 7.66 -14.98 -2.64
N CYS A 69 8.28 -16.06 -2.13
CA CYS A 69 7.71 -17.13 -1.30
C CYS A 69 6.78 -18.16 -1.98
N ALA A 70 6.86 -18.37 -3.31
CA ALA A 70 6.07 -19.41 -3.97
C ALA A 70 6.33 -20.84 -3.44
N ASP A 71 7.59 -21.19 -3.16
CA ASP A 71 7.95 -22.52 -2.66
C ASP A 71 7.63 -22.70 -1.15
N GLU A 72 7.71 -21.65 -0.34
CA GLU A 72 7.56 -21.73 1.13
C GLU A 72 6.10 -21.77 1.60
N VAL A 73 5.18 -21.16 0.84
CA VAL A 73 3.73 -21.15 1.19
C VAL A 73 3.08 -22.51 0.90
N ALA A 74 3.63 -23.29 -0.04
CA ALA A 74 3.10 -24.61 -0.40
C ALA A 74 3.21 -25.62 0.77
N ASP A 75 4.25 -25.53 1.59
CA ASP A 75 4.48 -26.46 2.72
C ASP A 75 3.56 -26.26 3.93
N HIS A 76 2.77 -25.16 3.98
CA HIS A 76 1.82 -24.90 5.07
C HIS A 76 0.36 -25.23 4.73
N ALA A 77 0.10 -25.72 3.51
CA ALA A 77 -1.22 -26.12 3.07
C ALA A 77 -1.52 -27.62 3.25
N VAL A 78 -0.59 -28.39 3.84
CA VAL A 78 -0.75 -29.82 4.15
C VAL A 78 -1.34 -30.08 5.53
#